data_AF-A0A961JJZ3-F1
#
_entry.id   AF-A0A961JJZ3-F1
#
_cell.length_a   1.000
_cell.length_b   1.000
_cell.length_c   1.000
_cell.angle_alpha   90.00
_cell.angle_beta   90.00
_cell.angle_gamma   90.00
#
_symmetry.space_group_name_H-M   'P 1'
#
loop_
_entity.id
_entity.type
_entity.pdbx_description
1 polymer ?
#
loop_
_entity_poly.entity_id
_entity_poly.type
_entity_poly.pdbx_seq_one_letter_code
_entity_poly.pdbx_strand_id
1 'polypeptide(L)'
;MTSQGRRRKGWRAAGAVAALCLVPLQGGAMVPPPPCDNVSEANMWIRDPTFFGDWDAQTGVVIEGYSNKTHVVDTVYRNMPAPVPALQGFIGTRITFCDSGRILAVRDVDPDEAFPALSATEFLRDKLKANRKISYGDVMAAVTAVYGRPVELKETAQTCGCAAYFDDMRPKSQTPFPERQDVGTW
;
A
#
# COMPACT_ATOMS: atom_id res chain seq x y z
N MET A 1 -79.93 41.95 -13.44
CA MET A 1 -78.52 41.82 -13.86
C MET A 1 -77.82 40.91 -12.86
N THR A 2 -77.60 39.67 -13.26
CA THR A 2 -77.21 38.51 -12.44
C THR A 2 -75.87 37.97 -12.93
N SER A 3 -74.92 37.74 -12.02
CA SER A 3 -73.69 36.95 -12.26
C SER A 3 -73.02 36.69 -10.89
N GLN A 4 -73.46 35.70 -10.12
CA GLN A 4 -73.01 34.29 -10.09
C GLN A 4 -71.49 34.09 -10.04
N GLY A 5 -71.01 33.88 -8.81
CA GLY A 5 -69.65 33.47 -8.49
C GLY A 5 -69.30 32.07 -8.99
N ARG A 6 -68.05 31.91 -9.43
CA ARG A 6 -67.50 30.64 -9.92
C ARG A 6 -66.29 30.26 -9.05
N ARG A 7 -66.51 29.35 -8.10
CA ARG A 7 -65.46 28.68 -7.31
C ARG A 7 -64.58 27.85 -8.25
N ARG A 8 -63.28 28.11 -8.28
CA ARG A 8 -62.29 27.19 -8.88
C ARG A 8 -61.65 26.36 -7.78
N LYS A 9 -61.96 25.06 -7.77
CA LYS A 9 -61.24 24.01 -7.03
C LYS A 9 -59.83 23.90 -7.59
N GLY A 10 -58.82 24.35 -6.85
CA GLY A 10 -57.42 24.03 -7.13
C GLY A 10 -57.12 22.63 -6.60
N TRP A 11 -56.79 21.70 -7.50
CA TRP A 11 -56.20 20.41 -7.17
C TRP A 11 -54.81 20.62 -6.55
N ARG A 12 -54.62 20.14 -5.33
CA ARG A 12 -53.30 19.95 -4.74
C ARG A 12 -52.75 18.62 -5.25
N ALA A 13 -51.86 18.66 -6.23
CA ALA A 13 -50.95 17.54 -6.49
C ALA A 13 -49.91 17.53 -5.36
N ALA A 14 -49.99 16.53 -4.48
CA ALA A 14 -48.95 16.23 -3.51
C ALA A 14 -47.75 15.68 -4.28
N GLY A 15 -46.77 16.54 -4.57
CA GLY A 15 -45.45 16.13 -5.03
C GLY A 15 -44.73 15.48 -3.86
N ALA A 16 -44.59 14.15 -3.91
CA ALA A 16 -43.71 13.41 -3.01
C ALA A 16 -42.27 13.79 -3.37
N VAL A 17 -41.67 14.70 -2.60
CA VAL A 17 -40.22 14.91 -2.62
C VAL A 17 -39.63 13.69 -1.93
N ALA A 18 -39.21 12.71 -2.73
CA ALA A 18 -38.33 11.65 -2.28
C ALA A 18 -37.01 12.30 -1.87
N ALA A 19 -36.88 12.62 -0.59
CA ALA A 19 -35.60 12.94 0.02
C ALA A 19 -34.74 11.67 -0.10
N LEU A 20 -33.88 11.63 -1.13
CA LEU A 20 -32.76 10.70 -1.16
C LEU A 20 -31.91 11.04 0.06
N CYS A 21 -32.09 10.27 1.14
CA CYS A 21 -31.10 10.15 2.20
C CYS A 21 -29.84 9.56 1.55
N LEU A 22 -28.97 10.43 1.02
CA LEU A 22 -27.56 10.14 0.82
C LEU A 22 -27.00 9.83 2.21
N VAL A 23 -27.06 8.56 2.59
CA VAL A 23 -26.28 8.05 3.71
C VAL A 23 -24.83 8.27 3.29
N PRO A 24 -24.06 9.15 3.94
CA PRO A 24 -22.63 9.14 3.74
C PRO A 24 -22.20 7.74 4.17
N LEU A 25 -21.76 6.92 3.21
CA LEU A 25 -20.88 5.81 3.52
C LEU A 25 -19.71 6.46 4.23
N GLN A 26 -19.74 6.44 5.56
CA GLN A 26 -18.55 6.59 6.36
C GLN A 26 -17.65 5.48 5.84
N GLY A 27 -16.77 5.85 4.91
CA GLY A 27 -15.56 5.11 4.63
C GLY A 27 -14.82 5.14 5.94
N GLY A 28 -15.17 4.21 6.84
CA GLY A 28 -14.38 3.89 8.00
C GLY A 28 -13.02 3.64 7.43
N ALA A 29 -12.09 4.55 7.73
CA ALA A 29 -10.71 4.38 7.39
C ALA A 29 -10.32 3.06 8.07
N MET A 30 -10.30 1.99 7.29
CA MET A 30 -9.77 0.73 7.75
C MET A 30 -8.35 1.05 8.15
N VAL A 31 -8.09 1.03 9.46
CA VAL A 31 -6.73 1.00 9.97
C VAL A 31 -6.03 -0.08 9.14
N PRO A 32 -4.97 0.25 8.39
CA PRO A 32 -4.33 -0.74 7.55
C PRO A 32 -3.96 -1.92 8.45
N PRO A 33 -4.23 -3.16 8.01
CA PRO A 33 -3.84 -4.34 8.78
C PRO A 33 -2.35 -4.25 9.14
N PRO A 34 -1.91 -4.84 10.27
CA PRO A 34 -0.52 -4.78 10.67
C PRO A 34 0.36 -5.44 9.60
N PRO A 35 1.52 -4.84 9.30
CA PRO A 35 2.42 -5.37 8.30
C PRO A 35 3.05 -6.67 8.78
N CYS A 36 3.52 -7.49 7.85
CA CYS A 36 4.11 -8.77 8.19
C CYS A 36 5.54 -8.62 8.67
N ASP A 37 5.85 -9.19 9.83
CA ASP A 37 7.22 -9.36 10.29
C ASP A 37 7.65 -10.83 10.20
N ASN A 38 8.93 -11.04 9.88
CA ASN A 38 9.56 -12.35 9.77
C ASN A 38 8.85 -13.34 8.85
N VAL A 39 8.30 -12.86 7.73
CA VAL A 39 7.63 -13.68 6.71
C VAL A 39 8.50 -13.89 5.47
N SER A 40 8.14 -14.92 4.70
CA SER A 40 8.78 -15.28 3.44
C SER A 40 7.81 -15.12 2.29
N GLU A 41 8.17 -14.29 1.31
CA GLU A 41 7.40 -14.05 0.08
C GLU A 41 8.27 -14.35 -1.14
N ALA A 42 7.89 -15.34 -1.95
CA ALA A 42 8.55 -15.70 -3.20
C ALA A 42 10.10 -15.75 -3.11
N ASN A 43 10.60 -16.46 -2.09
CA ASN A 43 12.02 -16.57 -1.76
C ASN A 43 12.71 -15.25 -1.34
N MET A 44 11.94 -14.30 -0.81
CA MET A 44 12.41 -13.08 -0.17
C MET A 44 11.99 -13.10 1.31
N TRP A 45 12.91 -12.71 2.19
CA TRP A 45 12.65 -12.43 3.59
C TRP A 45 12.15 -10.99 3.74
N ILE A 46 11.12 -10.84 4.56
CA ILE A 46 10.54 -9.55 4.95
C ILE A 46 10.59 -9.46 6.47
N ARG A 47 11.15 -8.36 6.98
CA ARG A 47 11.44 -8.17 8.40
C ARG A 47 11.28 -6.72 8.81
N ASP A 48 11.13 -6.49 10.10
CA ASP A 48 11.20 -5.18 10.76
C ASP A 48 10.27 -4.13 10.11
N PRO A 49 8.99 -4.47 9.86
CA PRO A 49 8.10 -3.57 9.15
C PRO A 49 7.73 -2.36 10.01
N THR A 50 7.77 -1.18 9.41
CA THR A 50 7.40 0.09 10.05
C THR A 50 6.46 0.88 9.14
N PHE A 51 5.47 1.56 9.70
CA PHE A 51 4.63 2.47 8.92
C PHE A 51 5.36 3.78 8.64
N PHE A 52 5.14 4.39 7.48
CA PHE A 52 5.60 5.75 7.26
C PHE A 52 4.75 6.72 8.11
N GLY A 53 5.34 7.29 9.17
CA GLY A 53 4.69 8.22 10.08
C GLY A 53 4.37 7.60 11.45
N ASP A 54 3.53 8.28 12.24
CA ASP A 54 3.06 7.71 13.50
C ASP A 54 2.20 6.46 13.25
N TRP A 55 2.07 5.59 14.25
CA TRP A 55 1.28 4.34 14.14
C TRP A 55 -0.19 4.57 13.71
N ASP A 56 -0.75 5.73 14.07
CA ASP A 56 -2.11 6.14 13.68
C ASP A 56 -2.16 6.89 12.33
N ALA A 57 -1.00 7.14 11.71
CA ALA A 57 -0.93 7.83 10.44
C ALA A 57 -1.43 6.90 9.33
N GLN A 58 -2.55 7.28 8.72
CA GLN A 58 -3.17 6.59 7.59
C GLN A 58 -2.41 6.83 6.27
N THR A 59 -1.07 6.79 6.31
CA THR A 59 -0.25 7.05 5.12
C THR A 59 -0.42 5.94 4.09
N GLY A 60 -0.73 4.72 4.54
CA GLY A 60 -0.93 3.56 3.67
C GLY A 60 0.36 3.10 3.00
N VAL A 61 1.50 3.38 3.65
CA VAL A 61 2.84 3.02 3.17
C VAL A 61 3.62 2.35 4.30
N VAL A 62 4.23 1.21 3.99
CA VAL A 62 5.06 0.44 4.93
C VAL A 62 6.50 0.39 4.39
N ILE A 63 7.48 0.47 5.28
CA ILE A 63 8.90 0.27 5.01
C ILE A 63 9.38 -0.98 5.74
N GLU A 64 10.08 -1.87 5.04
CA GLU A 64 10.39 -3.22 5.54
C GLU A 64 11.76 -3.67 5.04
N GLY A 65 12.46 -4.46 5.84
CA GLY A 65 13.69 -5.13 5.41
C GLY A 65 13.35 -6.15 4.35
N TYR A 66 14.13 -6.19 3.26
CA TYR A 66 13.85 -7.03 2.12
C TYR A 66 15.12 -7.69 1.61
N SER A 67 15.20 -9.02 1.71
CA SER A 67 16.41 -9.74 1.31
C SER A 67 16.10 -11.08 0.66
N ASN A 68 16.85 -11.44 -0.37
CA ASN A 68 16.74 -12.73 -1.04
C ASN A 68 17.18 -13.84 -0.07
N LYS A 69 16.33 -14.86 0.10
CA LYS A 69 16.61 -15.98 1.00
C LYS A 69 17.87 -16.70 0.55
N THR A 70 18.64 -17.15 1.52
CA THR A 70 19.74 -18.08 1.28
C THR A 70 19.38 -19.47 1.78
N HIS A 71 19.97 -20.50 1.18
CA HIS A 71 19.98 -21.86 1.69
C HIS A 71 21.42 -22.37 1.72
N VAL A 72 21.69 -23.38 2.53
CA VAL A 72 23.01 -23.99 2.63
C VAL A 72 23.09 -25.16 1.65
N VAL A 73 24.09 -25.15 0.77
CA VAL A 73 24.47 -26.30 -0.08
C VAL A 73 25.93 -26.61 0.20
N ASP A 74 26.22 -27.81 0.67
CA ASP A 74 27.59 -28.28 0.91
C ASP A 74 28.44 -27.26 1.69
N THR A 75 27.87 -26.67 2.76
CA THR A 75 28.46 -25.61 3.63
C THR A 75 28.52 -24.19 3.07
N VAL A 76 28.09 -23.96 1.83
CA VAL A 76 28.06 -22.63 1.20
C VAL A 76 26.65 -22.04 1.21
N TYR A 77 26.53 -20.79 1.63
CA TYR A 77 25.28 -20.04 1.47
C TYR A 77 25.06 -19.68 0.00
N ARG A 78 23.92 -20.12 -0.55
CA ARG A 78 23.49 -19.78 -1.90
C ARG A 78 22.17 -19.06 -1.87
N ASN A 79 22.07 -17.99 -2.67
CA ASN A 79 20.81 -17.30 -2.88
C ASN A 79 19.80 -18.25 -3.55
N MET A 80 18.60 -18.29 -3.01
CA MET A 80 17.43 -18.89 -3.67
C MET A 80 17.10 -18.09 -4.94
N PRO A 81 16.43 -18.69 -5.93
CA PRO A 81 15.92 -17.96 -7.08
C PRO A 81 15.02 -16.80 -6.63
N ALA A 82 15.40 -15.57 -6.99
CA ALA A 82 14.62 -14.38 -6.70
C ALA A 82 13.40 -14.27 -7.64
N PRO A 83 12.34 -13.54 -7.25
CA PRO A 83 11.12 -13.51 -8.04
C PRO A 83 11.23 -12.71 -9.35
N VAL A 84 12.21 -11.82 -9.44
CA VAL A 84 12.62 -11.18 -10.69
C VAL A 84 14.15 -11.07 -10.74
N PRO A 85 14.79 -11.02 -11.92
CA PRO A 85 16.25 -10.95 -12.03
C PRO A 85 16.89 -9.80 -11.26
N ALA A 86 16.22 -8.63 -11.21
CA ALA A 86 16.70 -7.45 -10.48
C ALA A 86 16.85 -7.67 -8.96
N LEU A 87 16.15 -8.66 -8.40
CA LEU A 87 16.19 -9.00 -6.99
C LEU A 87 17.14 -10.15 -6.64
N GLN A 88 17.86 -10.70 -7.62
CA GLN A 88 18.82 -11.77 -7.34
C GLN A 88 19.93 -11.26 -6.41
N GLY A 89 20.11 -11.95 -5.27
CA GLY A 89 21.04 -11.53 -4.23
C GLY A 89 20.74 -10.15 -3.66
N PHE A 90 19.49 -9.69 -3.73
CA PHE A 90 19.07 -8.41 -3.16
C PHE A 90 19.09 -8.46 -1.64
N ILE A 91 19.62 -7.42 -1.01
CA ILE A 91 19.57 -7.15 0.42
C ILE A 91 19.34 -5.64 0.53
N GLY A 92 18.37 -5.22 1.31
CA GLY A 92 18.09 -3.80 1.54
C GLY A 92 16.68 -3.59 2.07
N THR A 93 16.01 -2.56 1.56
CA THR A 93 14.70 -2.11 2.02
C THR A 93 13.68 -2.18 0.90
N ARG A 94 12.44 -2.58 1.22
CA ARG A 94 11.28 -2.35 0.35
C ARG A 94 10.32 -1.35 0.98
N ILE A 95 9.67 -0.57 0.13
CA ILE A 95 8.64 0.40 0.50
C ILE A 95 7.38 0.02 -0.26
N THR A 96 6.33 -0.33 0.47
CA THR A 96 5.12 -0.94 -0.05
C THR A 96 3.94 0.02 0.07
N PHE A 97 3.25 0.26 -1.05
CA PHE A 97 2.01 1.03 -1.11
C PHE A 97 0.80 0.12 -0.99
N CYS A 98 0.16 0.15 0.17
CA CYS A 98 -0.88 -0.80 0.54
C CYS A 98 -2.07 -0.78 -0.41
N ASP A 99 -2.47 0.41 -0.88
CA ASP A 99 -3.65 0.59 -1.71
C ASP A 99 -3.51 0.07 -3.15
N SER A 100 -2.28 -0.07 -3.63
CA SER A 100 -1.99 -0.33 -5.04
C SER A 100 -1.07 -1.52 -5.28
N GLY A 101 -0.50 -2.10 -4.22
CA GLY A 101 0.48 -3.18 -4.30
C GLY A 101 1.80 -2.75 -4.97
N ARG A 102 2.04 -1.44 -5.15
CA ARG A 102 3.28 -0.93 -5.75
C ARG A 102 4.39 -1.03 -4.71
N ILE A 103 5.57 -1.44 -5.15
CA ILE A 103 6.72 -1.60 -4.29
C ILE A 103 7.92 -0.88 -4.90
N LEU A 104 8.66 -0.19 -4.05
CA LEU A 104 9.99 0.37 -4.36
C LEU A 104 11.02 -0.39 -3.53
N ALA A 105 11.98 -1.03 -4.17
CA ALA A 105 13.06 -1.75 -3.50
C ALA A 105 14.39 -1.00 -3.69
N VAL A 106 15.03 -0.67 -2.56
CA VAL A 106 16.30 0.04 -2.45
C VAL A 106 17.35 -0.92 -1.89
N ARG A 107 18.43 -1.13 -2.64
CA ARG A 107 19.49 -2.09 -2.29
C ARG A 107 20.48 -1.46 -1.30
N ASP A 108 21.06 -2.29 -0.44
CA ASP A 108 22.14 -1.96 0.50
C ASP A 108 21.79 -0.83 1.50
N VAL A 109 20.52 -0.77 1.90
CA VAL A 109 20.01 0.18 2.91
C VAL A 109 19.07 -0.55 3.85
N ASP A 110 19.28 -0.38 5.15
CA ASP A 110 18.40 -0.94 6.18
C ASP A 110 17.16 -0.04 6.43
N PRO A 111 16.01 -0.60 6.84
CA PRO A 111 14.77 0.17 7.01
C PRO A 111 14.90 1.33 8.01
N ASP A 112 15.65 1.10 9.08
CA ASP A 112 15.93 2.07 10.14
C ASP A 112 16.78 3.26 9.64
N GLU A 113 17.55 3.07 8.57
CA GLU A 113 18.29 4.15 7.89
C GLU A 113 17.43 4.80 6.79
N ALA A 114 16.64 3.98 6.10
CA ALA A 114 15.80 4.42 5.00
C ALA A 114 14.73 5.42 5.46
N PHE A 115 14.02 5.12 6.53
CA PHE A 115 12.94 5.97 7.04
C PHE A 115 13.38 7.40 7.41
N PRO A 116 14.39 7.63 8.28
CA PRO A 116 14.81 8.97 8.65
C PRO A 116 15.33 9.76 7.45
N ALA A 117 16.10 9.14 6.56
CA ALA A 117 16.62 9.81 5.38
C ALA A 117 15.50 10.24 4.40
N LEU A 118 14.51 9.37 4.16
CA LEU A 118 13.38 9.70 3.29
C LEU A 118 12.45 10.74 3.92
N SER A 119 12.17 10.62 5.21
CA SER A 119 11.31 11.57 5.95
C SER A 119 11.91 12.98 6.05
N ALA A 120 13.23 13.11 5.93
CA ALA A 120 13.92 14.40 5.92
C ALA A 120 13.80 15.17 4.58
N THR A 121 13.39 14.49 3.50
CA THR A 121 13.25 15.11 2.17
C THR A 121 12.10 16.10 2.14
N GLU A 122 12.22 17.16 1.33
CA GLU A 122 11.14 18.14 1.13
C GLU A 122 9.85 17.51 0.58
N PHE A 123 9.95 16.38 -0.13
CA PHE A 123 8.81 15.66 -0.69
C PHE A 123 7.91 15.03 0.37
N LEU A 124 8.49 14.59 1.49
CA LEU A 124 7.78 13.82 2.53
C LEU A 124 7.64 14.56 3.85
N ARG A 125 8.60 15.42 4.21
CA ARG A 125 8.70 16.05 5.54
C ARG A 125 7.41 16.73 5.99
N ASP A 126 6.84 17.57 5.14
CA ASP A 126 5.64 18.34 5.51
C ASP A 126 4.38 17.47 5.51
N LYS A 127 4.33 16.44 4.66
CA LYS A 127 3.20 15.51 4.60
C LYS A 127 3.15 14.61 5.83
N LEU A 128 4.31 14.11 6.25
CA LEU A 128 4.47 13.33 7.46
C LEU A 128 4.12 14.15 8.71
N LYS A 129 4.66 15.37 8.84
CA LYS A 129 4.31 16.28 9.95
C LYS A 129 2.82 16.61 10.03
N ALA A 130 2.13 16.64 8.89
CA ALA A 130 0.71 16.93 8.81
C ALA A 130 -0.18 15.68 8.86
N ASN A 131 0.39 14.48 9.09
CA ASN A 131 -0.30 13.19 9.03
C ASN A 131 -1.19 13.03 7.78
N ARG A 132 -0.68 13.49 6.64
CA ARG A 132 -1.39 13.40 5.35
C ARG A 132 -1.03 12.13 4.61
N LYS A 133 -1.94 11.66 3.77
CA LYS A 133 -1.68 10.57 2.82
C LYS A 133 -0.48 10.94 1.93
N ILE A 134 0.45 10.00 1.82
CA ILE A 134 1.63 10.11 0.96
C ILE A 134 1.30 9.45 -0.38
N SER A 135 1.69 10.07 -1.50
CA SER A 135 1.51 9.47 -2.82
C SER A 135 2.75 8.69 -3.24
N TYR A 136 2.55 7.74 -4.16
CA TYR A 136 3.67 7.04 -4.80
C TYR A 136 4.70 7.99 -5.42
N GLY A 137 4.23 9.06 -6.07
CA GLY A 137 5.10 10.04 -6.71
C GLY A 137 6.02 10.73 -5.70
N ASP A 138 5.52 11.05 -4.51
CA ASP A 138 6.31 11.72 -3.47
C ASP A 138 7.44 10.82 -2.96
N VAL A 139 7.12 9.55 -2.67
CA VAL A 139 8.14 8.59 -2.20
C VAL A 139 9.10 8.23 -3.32
N MET A 140 8.63 8.06 -4.55
CA MET A 140 9.52 7.84 -5.70
C MET A 140 10.51 8.99 -5.86
N ALA A 141 10.05 10.24 -5.74
CA ALA A 141 10.92 11.41 -5.78
C ALA A 141 11.92 11.41 -4.61
N ALA A 142 11.47 11.12 -3.40
CA ALA A 142 12.34 11.01 -2.22
C ALA A 142 13.40 9.91 -2.37
N VAL A 143 13.00 8.71 -2.78
CA VAL A 143 13.89 7.57 -3.01
C VAL A 143 14.89 7.89 -4.10
N THR A 144 14.44 8.48 -5.21
CA THR A 144 15.32 8.88 -6.31
C THR A 144 16.34 9.93 -5.88
N ALA A 145 15.93 10.89 -5.04
CA ALA A 145 16.81 11.93 -4.54
C ALA A 145 17.87 11.41 -3.56
N VAL A 146 17.52 10.45 -2.70
CA VAL A 146 18.42 9.96 -1.64
C VAL A 146 19.27 8.77 -2.13
N TYR A 147 18.67 7.83 -2.85
CA TYR A 147 19.27 6.53 -3.18
C TYR A 147 19.44 6.29 -4.69
N GLY A 148 18.98 7.21 -5.54
CA GLY A 148 18.94 7.00 -6.97
C GLY A 148 17.82 6.04 -7.37
N ARG A 149 17.99 5.33 -8.50
CA ARG A 149 16.89 4.60 -9.13
C ARG A 149 16.54 3.31 -8.35
N PRO A 150 15.32 3.18 -7.80
CA PRO A 150 14.91 1.95 -7.13
C PRO A 150 14.55 0.86 -8.14
N VAL A 151 14.45 -0.37 -7.65
CA VAL A 151 13.75 -1.45 -8.36
C VAL A 151 12.25 -1.28 -8.13
N GLU A 152 11.48 -1.11 -9.19
CA GLU A 152 10.03 -1.01 -9.13
C GLU A 152 9.40 -2.39 -9.32
N LEU A 153 8.47 -2.75 -8.44
CA LEU A 153 7.71 -3.99 -8.51
C LEU A 153 6.23 -3.69 -8.31
N LYS A 154 5.39 -4.64 -8.71
CA LYS A 154 3.95 -4.56 -8.48
C LYS A 154 3.41 -5.92 -8.09
N GLU A 155 2.69 -5.95 -6.99
CA GLU A 155 1.86 -7.07 -6.57
C GLU A 155 0.43 -6.86 -7.07
N THR A 156 -0.28 -7.97 -7.35
CA THR A 156 -1.69 -7.91 -7.83
C THR A 156 -2.71 -7.93 -6.69
N ALA A 157 -2.27 -8.03 -5.45
CA ALA A 157 -3.09 -8.03 -4.24
C ALA A 157 -2.71 -6.87 -3.30
N GLN A 158 -3.61 -6.53 -2.37
CA GLN A 158 -3.32 -5.60 -1.27
C GLN A 158 -2.30 -6.26 -0.33
N THR A 159 -1.16 -5.59 -0.08
CA THR A 159 0.04 -6.27 0.46
C THR A 159 0.48 -5.85 1.85
N CYS A 160 -0.24 -4.95 2.53
CA CYS A 160 0.14 -4.53 3.88
C CYS A 160 -0.50 -5.34 4.99
N GLY A 161 -1.21 -6.42 4.67
CA GLY A 161 -1.89 -7.26 5.65
C GLY A 161 -1.25 -8.63 5.76
N CYS A 162 -1.08 -9.09 6.99
CA CYS A 162 -0.55 -10.43 7.19
C CYS A 162 -1.58 -11.52 6.96
N ALA A 163 -1.28 -12.41 6.01
CA ALA A 163 -2.11 -13.57 5.66
C ALA A 163 -2.46 -14.43 6.88
N ALA A 164 -1.55 -14.52 7.86
CA ALA A 164 -1.77 -15.25 9.10
C ALA A 164 -2.95 -14.70 9.95
N TYR A 165 -3.35 -13.45 9.74
CA TYR A 165 -4.49 -12.82 10.40
C TYR A 165 -5.65 -12.54 9.44
N PHE A 166 -5.37 -12.43 8.14
CA PHE A 166 -6.33 -12.11 7.08
C PHE A 166 -6.02 -12.97 5.84
N ASP A 167 -6.53 -14.21 5.81
CA ASP A 167 -6.28 -15.18 4.73
C ASP A 167 -6.68 -14.66 3.35
N ASP A 168 -7.71 -13.82 3.28
CA ASP A 168 -8.21 -13.15 2.07
C ASP A 168 -7.28 -12.04 1.57
N MET A 169 -6.41 -11.52 2.43
CA MET A 169 -5.38 -10.52 2.10
C MET A 169 -4.04 -11.17 1.79
N ARG A 170 -3.95 -12.50 1.72
CA ARG A 170 -2.69 -13.20 1.44
C ARG A 170 -2.07 -12.66 0.15
N PRO A 171 -0.89 -12.00 0.23
CA PRO A 171 -0.18 -11.59 -0.97
C PRO A 171 0.05 -12.81 -1.85
N LYS A 172 -0.22 -12.71 -3.16
CA LYS A 172 0.11 -13.80 -4.10
C LYS A 172 1.62 -14.07 -4.14
N SER A 173 2.45 -13.12 -3.69
CA SER A 173 3.86 -13.35 -3.38
C SER A 173 4.13 -14.44 -2.34
N GLN A 174 3.17 -14.81 -1.48
CA GLN A 174 3.29 -15.96 -0.58
C GLN A 174 3.04 -17.30 -1.27
N THR A 175 2.54 -17.29 -2.50
CA THR A 175 2.46 -18.49 -3.34
C THR A 175 3.88 -18.88 -3.79
N PRO A 176 4.24 -20.18 -3.80
CA PRO A 176 5.53 -20.65 -4.33
C PRO A 176 5.81 -20.06 -5.71
N PHE A 177 7.04 -19.63 -5.95
CA PHE A 177 7.41 -18.94 -7.18
C PHE A 177 7.03 -19.68 -8.49
N PRO A 178 7.17 -21.02 -8.60
CA PRO A 178 6.75 -21.75 -9.80
C PRO A 178 5.26 -21.60 -10.16
N GLU A 179 4.44 -21.16 -9.22
CA GLU A 179 2.99 -21.01 -9.34
C GLU A 179 2.57 -19.53 -9.45
N ARG A 180 3.52 -18.59 -9.47
CA ARG A 180 3.24 -17.15 -9.61
C ARG A 180 3.05 -16.73 -11.06
N GLN A 181 2.00 -15.94 -11.32
CA GLN A 181 1.71 -15.33 -12.62
C GLN A 181 1.69 -13.80 -12.55
N ASP A 182 2.02 -13.25 -11.39
CA ASP A 182 1.70 -11.88 -11.00
C ASP A 182 2.92 -11.00 -10.74
N VAL A 183 4.14 -11.55 -10.88
CA VAL A 183 5.39 -10.80 -10.88
C VAL A 183 5.81 -10.53 -12.32
N GLY A 184 5.74 -9.25 -12.70
CA GLY A 184 6.33 -8.72 -13.92
C GLY A 184 7.19 -7.51 -13.60
N THR A 185 8.28 -7.33 -14.34
CA THR A 185 9.03 -6.07 -14.34
C THR A 185 8.28 -5.04 -15.19
N TRP A 186 8.18 -3.80 -14.72
CA TRP A 186 7.81 -2.66 -15.56
C TRP A 186 9.02 -2.17 -16.37
#